data_AF-A0A438DY89-F1
#
_entry.id   AF-A0A438DY89-F1
#
_cell.length_a   1.000
_cell.length_b   1.000
_cell.length_c   1.000
_cell.angle_alpha   90.00
_cell.angle_beta   90.00
_cell.angle_gamma   90.00
#
_symmetry.space_group_name_H-M   'P 1'
#
loop_
_entity.id
_entity.type
_entity.pdbx_description
1 polymer ?
#
loop_
_entity_poly.entity_id
_entity_poly.type
_entity_poly.pdbx_seq_one_letter_code
_entity_poly.pdbx_strand_id
1 'polypeptide(L)'
;MNKLKAILSKEFEIKDLGVLKYFLGMELAWSRKGILVSQRKYTLDLLKEIGMLGCKLVDALMDSTCKVGMKEGSSPVDKGRYQRLVGKLIYLSHTRFGISFSVSVVSQFMNNPTDEHIDAMYQILRSSVEIDLAKSEIIPVGEVVEMEELAVELGCRMPKIVARRLEKVQRDFLWGGGNMEGKTHLVNWEVVCTDKDKGGLGLRKLAMLNKALLGKWIWRYACDKDNLWKQVIKVKYGQADFGWRPKKANGAVGVGVWKEIWKESDWCWDNMTFRVGKGNTIRFWTDVWCSESVLSQCFPHLFGMAVQRNLTVEEMWDQNSGQGNWNLNFLRDFNDWELELVGDFLHILRGHKPFLEEDLVLWRKGRRGQFRVKEAYSLLARSDDTGFPSRSIWVARVPTKVAFFAWEATWGKMLTLDRLQIRGLQLPNCCFLCGCEEESVNHILIHCIVVRAVWILFLV
;
A
#
# COMPACT_ATOMS: atom_id res chain seq x y z
N MET A 1 21.64 20.81 14.24
CA MET A 1 20.41 21.32 14.90
C MET A 1 20.49 22.82 15.25
N ASN A 2 21.53 23.32 15.93
CA ASN A 2 21.58 24.73 16.37
C ASN A 2 21.53 25.76 15.24
N LYS A 3 22.19 25.51 14.10
CA LYS A 3 22.04 26.34 12.89
C LYS A 3 20.61 26.37 12.34
N LEU A 4 19.88 25.25 12.43
CA LEU A 4 18.48 25.15 11.97
C LEU A 4 17.56 25.93 12.91
N LYS A 5 17.75 25.79 14.23
CA LYS A 5 17.01 26.57 15.24
C LYS A 5 17.21 28.07 15.04
N ALA A 6 18.44 28.51 14.76
CA ALA A 6 18.77 29.91 14.52
C ALA A 6 18.20 30.49 13.22
N ILE A 7 17.96 29.65 12.20
CA ILE A 7 17.29 30.08 10.96
C ILE A 7 15.79 30.19 11.20
N LEU A 8 15.20 29.20 11.87
CA LEU A 8 13.76 29.19 12.15
C LEU A 8 13.34 30.30 13.12
N SER A 9 14.18 30.65 14.09
CA SER A 9 13.90 31.74 15.04
C SER A 9 13.98 33.14 14.43
N LYS A 10 14.45 33.29 13.19
CA LYS A 10 14.45 34.58 12.47
C LYS A 10 13.09 34.88 11.83
N GLU A 11 12.38 33.84 11.43
CA GLU A 11 11.11 33.95 10.70
C GLU A 11 9.89 33.63 11.59
N PHE A 12 10.09 32.92 12.70
CA PHE A 12 9.02 32.47 13.59
C PHE A 12 9.36 32.67 15.07
N GLU A 13 8.36 33.02 15.87
CA GLU A 13 8.44 33.00 17.33
C GLU A 13 8.53 31.56 17.84
N ILE A 14 9.74 31.13 18.20
CA ILE A 14 10.01 29.75 18.65
C ILE A 14 10.59 29.79 20.06
N LYS A 15 10.01 28.98 20.96
CA LYS A 15 10.53 28.75 22.30
C LYS A 15 11.29 27.43 22.34
N ASP A 16 12.59 27.47 22.57
CA ASP A 16 13.39 26.26 22.73
C ASP A 16 13.16 25.65 24.12
N LEU A 17 12.41 24.55 24.17
CA LEU A 17 12.13 23.80 25.40
C LEU A 17 13.26 22.83 25.79
N GLY A 18 14.38 22.84 25.05
CA GLY A 18 15.53 22.00 25.30
C GLY A 18 15.30 20.54 24.88
N VAL A 19 16.01 19.64 25.55
CA VAL A 19 15.89 18.19 25.30
C VAL A 19 14.53 17.71 25.82
N LEU A 20 13.77 17.03 24.97
CA LEU A 20 12.43 16.54 25.29
C LEU A 20 12.47 15.56 26.47
N LYS A 21 11.93 15.97 27.62
CA LYS A 21 11.87 15.14 28.84
C LYS A 21 10.52 14.42 29.02
N TYR A 22 9.46 14.99 28.43
CA TYR A 22 8.11 14.45 28.51
C TYR A 22 7.40 14.62 27.17
N PHE A 23 6.66 13.60 26.75
CA PHE A 23 5.82 13.65 25.56
C PHE A 23 4.52 12.90 25.81
N LEU A 24 3.38 13.57 25.63
CA LEU A 24 2.04 13.02 25.89
C LEU A 24 1.87 12.40 27.29
N GLY A 25 2.67 12.81 28.29
CA GLY A 25 2.63 12.22 29.64
C GLY A 25 3.53 10.99 29.83
N MET A 26 4.32 10.62 28.82
CA MET A 26 5.40 9.64 28.90
C MET A 26 6.71 10.35 29.28
N GLU A 27 7.48 9.75 30.17
CA GLU A 27 8.83 10.18 30.55
C GLU A 27 9.84 9.72 29.49
N LEU A 28 10.72 10.63 29.08
CA LEU A 28 11.74 10.37 28.08
C LEU A 28 13.13 10.62 28.67
N ALA A 29 13.97 9.58 28.69
CA ALA A 29 15.37 9.69 29.06
C ALA A 29 16.27 9.36 27.87
N TRP A 30 17.29 10.18 27.67
CA TRP A 30 18.20 10.06 26.53
C TRP A 30 19.47 9.35 26.97
N SER A 31 19.84 8.27 26.27
CA SER A 31 21.07 7.52 26.49
C SER A 31 21.91 7.48 25.22
N ARG A 32 23.22 7.21 25.33
CA ARG A 32 24.09 6.95 24.17
C ARG A 32 23.64 5.73 23.34
N LYS A 33 22.82 4.84 23.93
CA LYS A 33 22.29 3.64 23.29
C LYS A 33 20.89 3.80 22.67
N GLY A 34 20.16 4.88 22.99
CA GLY A 34 18.79 5.06 22.53
C GLY A 34 17.95 6.00 23.40
N ILE A 35 16.64 6.04 23.14
CA ILE A 35 15.67 6.77 23.96
C ILE A 35 14.98 5.75 24.86
N LEU A 36 14.96 6.03 26.15
CA LEU A 36 14.17 5.29 27.13
C LEU A 36 12.83 5.99 27.28
N VAL A 37 11.75 5.26 27.04
CA VAL A 37 10.38 5.74 27.27
C VAL A 37 9.82 5.05 28.50
N SER A 38 9.27 5.82 29.44
CA SER A 38 8.69 5.31 30.68
C SER A 38 7.30 5.88 30.90
N GLN A 39 6.35 5.01 31.24
CA GLN A 39 5.01 5.38 31.73
C GLN A 39 4.85 4.99 33.22
N ARG A 40 5.97 4.90 33.96
CA ARG A 40 5.98 4.43 35.36
C ARG A 40 5.05 5.25 36.24
N LYS A 41 5.12 6.58 36.15
CA LYS A 41 4.26 7.48 36.94
C LYS A 41 2.79 7.22 36.67
N TYR A 42 2.41 7.13 35.39
CA TYR A 42 1.04 6.82 34.98
C TYR A 42 0.56 5.47 35.51
N THR A 43 1.42 4.46 35.50
CA THR A 43 1.12 3.12 36.04
C THR A 43 0.86 3.16 37.54
N LEU A 44 1.72 3.85 38.30
CA LEU A 44 1.57 4.00 39.74
C LEU A 44 0.29 4.77 40.12
N ASP A 45 -0.01 5.84 39.39
CA ASP A 45 -1.24 6.62 39.58
C ASP A 45 -2.49 5.78 39.25
N LEU A 46 -2.43 4.96 38.19
CA LEU A 46 -3.50 4.04 37.80
C LEU A 46 -3.74 2.96 38.87
N LEU A 47 -2.70 2.35 39.42
CA LEU A 47 -2.81 1.36 40.49
C LEU A 47 -3.36 1.96 41.77
N LYS A 48 -3.00 3.21 42.07
CA LYS A 48 -3.54 3.96 43.20
C LYS A 48 -5.03 4.19 43.06
N GLU A 49 -5.47 4.59 41.87
CA GLU A 49 -6.88 4.83 41.57
C GLU A 49 -7.73 3.55 41.69
N ILE A 50 -7.16 2.40 41.30
CA ILE A 50 -7.86 1.11 41.33
C ILE A 50 -7.75 0.43 42.71
N GLY A 51 -6.93 0.95 43.63
CA GLY A 51 -6.72 0.39 44.96
C GLY A 51 -5.84 -0.88 44.97
N MET A 52 -4.99 -1.05 43.97
CA MET A 52 -4.14 -2.24 43.78
C MET A 52 -2.65 -1.98 44.08
N LEU A 53 -2.32 -0.85 44.70
CA LEU A 53 -0.98 -0.56 45.20
C LEU A 53 -0.58 -1.60 46.26
N GLY A 54 0.45 -2.40 45.98
CA GLY A 54 1.01 -3.38 46.92
C GLY A 54 0.44 -4.81 46.81
N CYS A 55 -0.34 -5.13 45.77
CA CYS A 55 -0.74 -6.53 45.50
C CYS A 55 0.47 -7.42 45.15
N LYS A 56 0.43 -8.72 45.52
CA LYS A 56 1.44 -9.71 45.11
C LYS A 56 1.52 -9.80 43.58
N LEU A 57 2.74 -9.74 43.07
CA LEU A 57 3.06 -9.84 41.64
C LEU A 57 2.77 -11.26 41.13
N VAL A 58 2.44 -11.37 39.84
CA VAL A 58 2.09 -12.62 39.17
C VAL A 58 2.96 -12.74 37.93
N ASP A 59 3.84 -13.75 37.91
CA ASP A 59 4.83 -13.99 36.85
C ASP A 59 4.21 -14.34 35.47
N ALA A 60 2.98 -14.86 35.44
CA ALA A 60 2.36 -15.39 34.23
C ALA A 60 1.35 -14.40 33.61
N LEU A 61 1.65 -13.93 32.41
CA LEU A 61 0.66 -13.30 31.52
C LEU A 61 -0.33 -14.37 31.03
N MET A 62 -1.56 -13.95 30.70
CA MET A 62 -2.57 -14.79 30.05
C MET A 62 -1.94 -15.60 28.91
N ASP A 63 -1.97 -16.93 29.03
CA ASP A 63 -1.46 -17.83 28.00
C ASP A 63 -2.32 -17.72 26.74
N SER A 64 -1.71 -17.85 25.55
CA SER A 64 -2.39 -17.72 24.24
C SER A 64 -3.54 -18.73 24.01
N THR A 65 -3.72 -19.67 24.93
CA THR A 65 -4.73 -20.73 24.98
C THR A 65 -5.92 -20.44 25.91
N CYS A 66 -5.90 -19.37 26.71
CA CYS A 66 -7.01 -19.03 27.61
C CYS A 66 -8.19 -18.44 26.82
N LYS A 67 -9.17 -19.28 26.48
CA LYS A 67 -10.48 -18.83 26.00
C LYS A 67 -11.19 -18.11 27.14
N VAL A 68 -11.26 -16.78 27.09
CA VAL A 68 -12.22 -16.02 27.90
C VAL A 68 -13.60 -16.22 27.25
N GLY A 69 -14.20 -17.38 27.53
CA GLY A 69 -15.51 -17.79 27.02
C GLY A 69 -16.54 -17.70 28.13
N MET A 70 -17.74 -17.19 27.78
CA MET A 70 -18.86 -17.07 28.72
C MET A 70 -19.14 -18.41 29.41
N LYS A 71 -18.90 -18.48 30.73
CA LYS A 71 -19.55 -19.50 31.56
C LYS A 71 -20.98 -19.06 31.84
N GLU A 72 -21.93 -19.99 31.69
CA GLU A 72 -23.33 -19.76 32.06
C GLU A 72 -23.40 -19.39 33.55
N GLY A 73 -23.68 -18.11 33.85
CA GLY A 73 -23.82 -17.59 35.21
C GLY A 73 -23.03 -16.31 35.55
N SER A 74 -22.25 -15.73 34.64
CA SER A 74 -21.48 -14.50 34.93
C SER A 74 -22.34 -13.24 35.07
N SER A 75 -22.16 -12.45 36.12
CA SER A 75 -22.85 -11.18 36.31
C SER A 75 -22.35 -10.09 35.34
N PRO A 76 -23.25 -9.21 34.86
CA PRO A 76 -22.89 -8.07 34.03
C PRO A 76 -22.16 -7.00 34.87
N VAL A 77 -21.09 -6.45 34.31
CA VAL A 77 -20.29 -5.38 34.92
C VAL A 77 -20.74 -4.01 34.41
N ASP A 78 -20.57 -2.95 35.22
CA ASP A 78 -20.73 -1.57 34.76
C ASP A 78 -19.87 -1.26 33.52
N LYS A 79 -20.56 -1.06 32.39
CA LYS A 79 -19.97 -0.80 31.08
C LYS A 79 -19.07 0.43 31.08
N GLY A 80 -19.46 1.50 31.79
CA GLY A 80 -18.69 2.75 31.83
C GLY A 80 -17.37 2.61 32.59
N ARG A 81 -17.34 1.83 33.66
CA ARG A 81 -16.12 1.49 34.41
C ARG A 81 -15.21 0.58 33.58
N TYR A 82 -15.76 -0.44 32.93
CA TYR A 82 -14.98 -1.35 32.09
C TYR A 82 -14.30 -0.61 30.92
N GLN A 83 -15.06 0.18 30.16
CA GLN A 83 -14.53 0.92 29.02
C GLN A 83 -13.43 1.93 29.40
N ARG A 84 -13.60 2.63 30.54
CA ARG A 84 -12.57 3.55 31.05
C ARG A 84 -11.27 2.83 31.37
N LEU A 85 -11.34 1.66 32.00
CA LEU A 85 -10.15 0.89 32.37
C LEU A 85 -9.47 0.25 31.16
N VAL A 86 -10.25 -0.25 30.19
CA VAL A 86 -9.72 -0.70 28.89
C VAL A 86 -9.02 0.43 28.15
N GLY A 87 -9.58 1.64 28.13
CA GLY A 87 -8.92 2.81 27.52
C GLY A 87 -7.57 3.15 28.16
N LYS A 88 -7.47 3.05 29.49
CA LYS A 88 -6.22 3.26 30.22
C LYS A 88 -5.18 2.16 29.96
N LEU A 89 -5.63 0.92 29.78
CA LEU A 89 -4.78 -0.21 29.41
C LEU A 89 -4.29 -0.14 27.97
N ILE A 90 -5.13 0.30 27.03
CA ILE A 90 -4.73 0.59 25.66
C ILE A 90 -3.64 1.65 25.66
N TYR A 91 -3.80 2.73 26.43
CA TYR A 91 -2.75 3.74 26.55
C TYR A 91 -1.44 3.17 27.13
N LEU A 92 -1.52 2.24 28.08
CA LEU A 92 -0.36 1.54 28.65
C LEU A 92 0.34 0.62 27.64
N SER A 93 -0.41 -0.05 26.75
CA SER A 93 0.15 -1.02 25.80
C SER A 93 1.03 -0.37 24.73
N HIS A 94 0.88 0.94 24.47
CA HIS A 94 1.70 1.69 23.52
C HIS A 94 3.19 1.76 23.91
N THR A 95 3.51 1.59 25.20
CA THR A 95 4.91 1.52 25.67
C THR A 95 5.28 0.14 26.19
N ARG A 96 4.35 -0.82 26.14
CA ARG A 96 4.49 -2.15 26.74
C ARG A 96 3.92 -3.23 25.82
N PHE A 97 4.68 -3.63 24.83
CA PHE A 97 4.26 -4.65 23.86
C PHE A 97 3.90 -5.99 24.51
N GLY A 98 4.49 -6.32 25.67
CA GLY A 98 4.22 -7.56 26.41
C GLY A 98 2.77 -7.74 26.86
N ILE A 99 2.01 -6.66 27.05
CA ILE A 99 0.58 -6.73 27.43
C ILE A 99 -0.37 -6.45 26.25
N SER A 100 0.15 -6.03 25.10
CA SER A 100 -0.63 -5.59 23.94
C SER A 100 -1.63 -6.65 23.45
N PHE A 101 -1.19 -7.91 23.38
CA PHE A 101 -2.04 -9.03 23.01
C PHE A 101 -3.21 -9.21 23.99
N SER A 102 -2.93 -9.26 25.29
CA SER A 102 -3.96 -9.42 26.32
C SER A 102 -4.94 -8.24 26.34
N VAL A 103 -4.44 -7.02 26.14
CA VAL A 103 -5.27 -5.80 26.00
C VAL A 103 -6.18 -5.87 24.78
N SER A 104 -5.68 -6.39 23.66
CA SER A 104 -6.48 -6.58 22.44
C SER A 104 -7.64 -7.56 22.66
N VAL A 105 -7.43 -8.63 23.45
CA VAL A 105 -8.46 -9.62 23.78
C VAL A 105 -9.54 -9.01 24.67
N VAL A 106 -9.18 -8.32 25.76
CA VAL A 106 -10.18 -7.69 26.65
C VAL A 106 -10.94 -6.54 25.97
N SER A 107 -10.32 -5.83 25.02
CA SER A 107 -11.00 -4.77 24.26
C SER A 107 -12.17 -5.26 23.40
N GLN A 108 -12.21 -6.55 23.04
CA GLN A 108 -13.31 -7.13 22.25
C GLN A 108 -14.64 -7.14 23.03
N PHE A 109 -14.59 -7.06 24.36
CA PHE A 109 -15.75 -7.17 25.25
C PHE A 109 -16.27 -5.81 25.76
N MET A 110 -15.87 -4.70 25.15
CA MET A 110 -16.30 -3.34 25.52
C MET A 110 -17.82 -3.10 25.50
N ASN A 111 -18.56 -3.90 24.73
CA ASN A 111 -20.02 -3.75 24.59
C ASN A 111 -20.82 -4.52 25.63
N ASN A 112 -20.28 -5.63 26.15
CA ASN A 112 -20.96 -6.52 27.10
C ASN A 112 -19.95 -7.17 28.07
N PRO A 113 -19.42 -6.41 29.06
CA PRO A 113 -18.43 -6.90 30.00
C PRO A 113 -19.06 -7.76 31.10
N THR A 114 -18.31 -8.76 31.57
CA THR A 114 -18.68 -9.69 32.63
C THR A 114 -17.60 -9.67 33.70
N ASP A 115 -17.88 -10.23 34.89
CA ASP A 115 -16.89 -10.26 35.97
C ASP A 115 -15.59 -10.98 35.58
N GLU A 116 -15.68 -12.02 34.75
CA GLU A 116 -14.49 -12.72 34.21
C GLU A 116 -13.63 -11.78 33.35
N HIS A 117 -14.24 -10.88 32.58
CA HIS A 117 -13.52 -9.87 31.79
C HIS A 117 -12.83 -8.83 32.67
N ILE A 118 -13.44 -8.48 33.82
CA ILE A 118 -12.84 -7.57 34.81
C ILE A 118 -11.68 -8.25 35.55
N ASP A 119 -11.83 -9.52 35.92
CA ASP A 119 -10.77 -10.26 36.61
C ASP A 119 -9.56 -10.47 35.69
N ALA A 120 -9.79 -10.78 34.42
CA ALA A 120 -8.76 -10.81 33.39
C ALA A 120 -8.01 -9.47 33.29
N MET A 121 -8.73 -8.36 33.32
CA MET A 121 -8.18 -7.02 33.27
C MET A 121 -7.34 -6.69 34.52
N TYR A 122 -7.79 -7.09 35.72
CA TYR A 122 -7.01 -6.94 36.94
C TYR A 122 -5.76 -7.82 36.95
N GLN A 123 -5.80 -9.02 36.33
CA GLN A 123 -4.60 -9.84 36.14
C GLN A 123 -3.58 -9.18 35.20
N ILE A 124 -4.03 -8.57 34.09
CA ILE A 124 -3.16 -7.79 33.19
C ILE A 124 -2.53 -6.60 33.93
N LEU A 125 -3.30 -5.91 34.77
CA LEU A 125 -2.77 -4.81 35.58
C LEU A 125 -1.75 -5.27 36.61
N ARG A 126 -1.94 -6.43 37.26
CA ARG A 126 -0.96 -6.98 38.22
C ARG A 126 0.35 -7.39 37.57
N SER A 127 0.29 -8.07 36.42
CA SER A 127 1.51 -8.46 35.68
C SER A 127 2.25 -7.26 35.08
N SER A 128 1.53 -6.16 34.78
CA SER A 128 2.15 -4.93 34.27
C SER A 128 3.13 -4.27 35.26
N VAL A 129 3.03 -4.57 36.57
CA VAL A 129 3.88 -4.00 37.64
C VAL A 129 5.24 -4.70 37.73
N GLU A 130 5.28 -6.01 37.50
CA GLU A 130 6.52 -6.81 37.55
C GLU A 130 7.42 -6.50 36.35
N ILE A 131 6.80 -6.26 35.19
CA ILE A 131 7.48 -5.84 33.96
C ILE A 131 8.13 -4.44 34.12
N ASP A 132 7.56 -3.58 34.97
CA ASP A 132 8.05 -2.22 35.26
C ASP A 132 9.36 -2.20 36.08
N LEU A 133 9.63 -3.24 36.88
CA LEU A 133 10.85 -3.34 37.70
C LEU A 133 12.03 -3.96 36.93
N ALA A 134 11.76 -4.70 35.84
CA ALA A 134 12.80 -5.45 35.12
C ALA A 134 13.17 -4.91 33.73
N LYS A 135 12.29 -4.19 33.03
CA LYS A 135 12.55 -3.77 31.64
C LYS A 135 11.92 -2.43 31.28
N SER A 136 12.61 -1.34 31.60
CA SER A 136 12.46 -0.11 30.82
C SER A 136 13.01 -0.39 29.41
N GLU A 137 12.16 -0.45 28.39
CA GLU A 137 12.63 -0.75 27.02
C GLU A 137 13.44 0.43 26.47
N ILE A 138 14.69 0.15 26.11
CA ILE A 138 15.51 1.07 25.33
C ILE A 138 15.04 0.94 23.90
N ILE A 139 14.37 1.96 23.37
CA ILE A 139 14.07 2.03 21.94
C ILE A 139 15.37 2.48 21.26
N PRO A 140 16.05 1.60 20.49
CA PRO A 140 17.21 2.03 19.72
C PRO A 140 16.73 3.07 18.71
N VAL A 141 17.41 4.21 18.66
CA VAL A 141 17.12 5.26 17.66
C VAL A 141 17.51 4.69 16.30
N GLY A 142 16.57 3.96 15.68
CA GLY A 142 16.80 3.17 14.47
C GLY A 142 15.75 2.09 14.20
N GLU A 143 14.98 1.62 15.19
CA GLU A 143 13.88 0.68 14.95
C GLU A 143 12.53 1.31 15.31
N VAL A 144 11.74 1.55 14.27
CA VAL A 144 10.34 1.96 14.39
C VAL A 144 9.53 0.70 14.64
N VAL A 145 9.12 0.51 15.89
CA VAL A 145 8.09 -0.47 16.26
C VAL A 145 6.73 0.14 15.98
N GLU A 146 6.38 0.11 14.69
CA GLU A 146 5.07 0.29 14.04
C GLU A 146 5.32 0.66 12.57
N MET A 147 6.09 -0.21 11.92
CA MET A 147 6.51 -0.01 10.53
C MET A 147 5.34 -0.07 9.54
N GLU A 148 4.20 -0.64 9.93
CA GLU A 148 3.05 -0.82 9.04
C GLU A 148 2.21 0.46 8.90
N GLU A 149 1.94 1.18 9.98
CA GLU A 149 1.30 2.51 9.92
C GLU A 149 2.28 3.56 9.37
N LEU A 150 3.56 3.50 9.76
CA LEU A 150 4.58 4.42 9.26
C LEU A 150 4.95 4.18 7.79
N ALA A 151 4.88 2.95 7.26
CA ALA A 151 5.08 2.67 5.83
C ALA A 151 3.89 3.10 4.98
N VAL A 152 2.68 3.06 5.54
CA VAL A 152 1.47 3.61 4.92
C VAL A 152 1.55 5.15 4.87
N GLU A 153 2.19 5.78 5.86
CA GLU A 153 2.24 7.24 5.98
C GLU A 153 3.51 7.90 5.40
N LEU A 154 4.66 7.21 5.33
CA LEU A 154 5.95 7.80 4.89
C LEU A 154 6.49 7.38 3.53
N GLY A 155 5.80 6.55 2.74
CA GLY A 155 6.20 6.34 1.34
C GLY A 155 7.63 5.80 1.17
N CYS A 156 8.05 4.88 2.04
CA CYS A 156 9.34 4.21 1.93
C CYS A 156 9.24 3.00 1.00
N ARG A 157 10.31 2.73 0.27
CA ARG A 157 10.45 1.51 -0.51
C ARG A 157 10.51 0.31 0.44
N MET A 158 9.54 -0.59 0.32
CA MET A 158 9.48 -1.76 1.17
C MET A 158 10.63 -2.73 0.83
N PRO A 159 11.41 -3.21 1.83
CA PRO A 159 12.44 -4.21 1.60
C PRO A 159 11.86 -5.50 1.02
N LYS A 160 12.53 -6.07 0.01
CA LYS A 160 12.07 -7.32 -0.66
C LYS A 160 11.89 -8.50 0.29
N ILE A 161 12.65 -8.56 1.39
CA ILE A 161 12.53 -9.62 2.39
C ILE A 161 11.26 -9.48 3.22
N VAL A 162 10.87 -8.25 3.58
CA VAL A 162 9.63 -7.96 4.31
C VAL A 162 8.43 -8.29 3.43
N ALA A 163 8.44 -7.83 2.17
CA ALA A 163 7.41 -8.17 1.20
C ALA A 163 7.20 -9.69 1.09
N ARG A 164 8.29 -10.45 0.92
CA ARG A 164 8.25 -11.91 0.82
C ARG A 164 7.74 -12.59 2.09
N ARG A 165 8.10 -12.07 3.27
CA ARG A 165 7.63 -12.61 4.57
C ARG A 165 6.13 -12.37 4.73
N LEU A 166 5.64 -11.17 4.45
CA LEU A 166 4.21 -10.84 4.52
C LEU A 166 3.40 -11.65 3.49
N GLU A 167 3.86 -11.75 2.25
CA GLU A 167 3.22 -12.59 1.23
C GLU A 167 3.26 -14.07 1.60
N LYS A 168 4.29 -14.54 2.32
CA LYS A 168 4.31 -15.89 2.90
C LYS A 168 3.20 -16.06 3.95
N VAL A 169 3.07 -15.13 4.89
CA VAL A 169 2.00 -15.18 5.90
C VAL A 169 0.62 -15.17 5.26
N GLN A 170 0.40 -14.34 4.22
CA GLN A 170 -0.86 -14.31 3.47
C GLN A 170 -1.16 -15.64 2.79
N ARG A 171 -0.14 -16.29 2.18
CA ARG A 171 -0.27 -17.62 1.58
C ARG A 171 -0.59 -18.69 2.61
N ASP A 172 0.18 -18.72 3.69
CA ASP A 172 0.03 -19.71 4.74
C ASP A 172 -1.32 -19.54 5.46
N PHE A 173 -1.81 -18.31 5.60
CA PHE A 173 -3.16 -18.05 6.09
C PHE A 173 -4.24 -18.55 5.12
N LEU A 174 -4.10 -18.25 3.82
CA LEU A 174 -5.06 -18.66 2.80
C LEU A 174 -5.20 -20.19 2.72
N TRP A 175 -4.08 -20.91 2.78
CA TRP A 175 -4.07 -22.36 2.60
C TRP A 175 -4.10 -23.14 3.91
N GLY A 176 -3.42 -22.66 4.96
CA GLY A 176 -3.25 -23.32 6.26
C GLY A 176 -4.37 -23.03 7.25
N GLY A 177 -4.93 -21.82 7.21
CA GLY A 177 -5.97 -21.36 8.12
C GLY A 177 -5.46 -21.19 9.56
N GLY A 178 -5.00 -19.98 9.92
CA GLY A 178 -4.73 -19.51 11.30
C GLY A 178 -3.61 -20.22 12.08
N ASN A 179 -3.71 -21.54 12.20
CA ASN A 179 -2.64 -22.39 12.70
C ASN A 179 -1.58 -22.46 11.60
N MET A 180 -0.31 -22.17 11.93
CA MET A 180 0.82 -22.25 11.00
C MET A 180 1.17 -23.70 10.60
N GLU A 181 0.16 -24.54 10.40
CA GLU A 181 0.29 -25.87 9.82
C GLU A 181 0.57 -25.71 8.34
N GLY A 182 1.70 -26.25 7.88
CA GLY A 182 2.15 -26.16 6.50
C GLY A 182 1.24 -26.92 5.55
N LYS A 183 0.12 -26.33 5.13
CA LYS A 183 -0.74 -26.89 4.09
C LYS A 183 -0.19 -26.54 2.70
N THR A 184 -0.31 -27.49 1.78
CA THR A 184 0.16 -27.34 0.40
C THR A 184 -0.58 -26.20 -0.31
N HIS A 185 0.18 -25.27 -0.91
CA HIS A 185 -0.39 -24.19 -1.71
C HIS A 185 -0.91 -24.76 -3.04
N LEU A 186 -2.22 -24.73 -3.27
CA LEU A 186 -2.83 -25.44 -4.41
C LEU A 186 -2.78 -24.63 -5.71
N VAL A 187 -3.06 -23.33 -5.63
CA VAL A 187 -3.05 -22.40 -6.77
C VAL A 187 -1.80 -21.51 -6.69
N ASN A 188 -1.16 -21.26 -7.84
CA ASN A 188 -0.01 -20.37 -7.92
C ASN A 188 -0.38 -18.98 -7.40
N TRP A 189 0.45 -18.42 -6.52
CA TRP A 189 0.24 -17.09 -5.92
C TRP A 189 0.05 -15.98 -6.95
N GLU A 190 0.74 -16.09 -8.09
CA GLU A 190 0.59 -15.18 -9.22
C GLU A 190 -0.85 -15.11 -9.73
N VAL A 191 -1.52 -16.27 -9.83
CA VAL A 191 -2.94 -16.38 -10.21
C VAL A 191 -3.84 -15.88 -9.08
N VAL A 192 -3.54 -16.24 -7.83
CA VAL A 192 -4.30 -15.76 -6.67
C VAL A 192 -4.34 -14.22 -6.61
N CYS A 193 -3.25 -13.57 -6.99
CA CYS A 193 -3.14 -12.12 -6.98
C CYS A 193 -3.80 -11.39 -8.16
N THR A 194 -4.33 -12.10 -9.15
CA THR A 194 -5.09 -11.44 -10.24
C THR A 194 -6.50 -11.07 -9.77
N ASP A 195 -7.18 -10.22 -10.55
CA ASP A 195 -8.57 -9.87 -10.28
C ASP A 195 -9.49 -11.09 -10.38
N LYS A 196 -10.61 -11.05 -9.65
CA LYS A 196 -11.63 -12.10 -9.70
C LYS A 196 -12.16 -12.35 -11.10
N ASP A 197 -12.25 -11.29 -11.91
CA ASP A 197 -12.67 -11.37 -13.30
C ASP A 197 -11.70 -12.16 -14.19
N LYS A 198 -10.43 -12.27 -13.79
CA LYS A 198 -9.38 -13.02 -14.48
C LYS A 198 -9.01 -14.33 -13.77
N GLY A 199 -9.87 -14.76 -12.86
CA GLY A 199 -9.72 -16.01 -12.12
C GLY A 199 -8.78 -15.98 -10.93
N GLY A 200 -8.43 -14.81 -10.41
CA GLY A 200 -7.76 -14.68 -9.12
C GLY A 200 -8.71 -14.45 -7.96
N LEU A 201 -8.16 -14.10 -6.80
CA LEU A 201 -8.91 -13.71 -5.59
C LEU A 201 -8.88 -12.20 -5.34
N GLY A 202 -8.14 -11.43 -6.15
CA GLY A 202 -7.95 -9.99 -5.98
C GLY A 202 -6.98 -9.62 -4.86
N LEU A 203 -6.16 -10.56 -4.39
CA LEU A 203 -5.10 -10.27 -3.41
C LEU A 203 -4.01 -9.41 -4.05
N ARG A 204 -3.54 -8.39 -3.34
CA ARG A 204 -2.56 -7.46 -3.91
C ARG A 204 -1.14 -7.93 -3.67
N LYS A 205 -0.32 -7.92 -4.72
CA LYS A 205 1.13 -8.08 -4.60
C LYS A 205 1.69 -6.86 -3.89
N LEU A 206 2.33 -7.08 -2.74
CA LEU A 206 2.75 -5.97 -1.87
C LEU A 206 3.84 -5.13 -2.54
N ALA A 207 4.72 -5.75 -3.32
CA ALA A 207 5.73 -5.03 -4.09
C ALA A 207 5.12 -4.04 -5.11
N MET A 208 4.10 -4.48 -5.87
CA MET A 208 3.42 -3.64 -6.87
C MET A 208 2.55 -2.56 -6.20
N LEU A 209 1.92 -2.90 -5.08
CA LEU A 209 1.17 -1.94 -4.28
C LEU A 209 2.08 -0.86 -3.70
N ASN A 210 3.22 -1.23 -3.11
CA ASN A 210 4.21 -0.27 -2.62
C ASN A 210 4.69 0.62 -3.78
N LYS A 211 5.03 0.06 -4.94
CA LYS A 211 5.41 0.84 -6.13
C LYS A 211 4.32 1.84 -6.55
N ALA A 212 3.05 1.43 -6.59
CA ALA A 212 1.93 2.33 -6.87
C ALA A 212 1.78 3.45 -5.82
N LEU A 213 2.00 3.14 -4.54
CA LEU A 213 1.97 4.12 -3.45
C LEU A 213 3.13 5.13 -3.54
N LEU A 214 4.33 4.68 -3.90
CA LEU A 214 5.47 5.57 -4.18
C LEU A 214 5.16 6.50 -5.36
N GLY A 215 4.49 5.99 -6.40
CA GLY A 215 4.01 6.78 -7.54
C GLY A 215 3.09 7.93 -7.14
N LYS A 216 2.29 7.77 -6.07
CA LYS A 216 1.43 8.85 -5.55
C LYS A 216 2.24 10.05 -5.05
N TRP A 217 3.40 9.83 -4.44
CA TRP A 217 4.29 10.91 -4.01
C TRP A 217 4.92 11.64 -5.19
N ILE A 218 5.28 10.90 -6.24
CA ILE A 218 5.76 11.47 -7.50
C ILE A 218 4.68 12.35 -8.16
N TRP A 219 3.45 11.85 -8.24
CA TRP A 219 2.29 12.63 -8.70
C TRP A 219 2.08 13.90 -7.88
N ARG A 220 2.09 13.79 -6.54
CA ARG A 220 1.94 14.96 -5.66
C ARG A 220 3.06 15.98 -5.86
N TYR A 221 4.29 15.54 -6.13
CA TYR A 221 5.39 16.48 -6.39
C TYR A 221 5.15 17.28 -7.66
N ALA A 222 4.58 16.65 -8.68
CA ALA A 222 4.21 17.33 -9.91
C ALA A 222 3.08 18.34 -9.67
N CYS A 223 1.98 17.91 -9.04
CA CYS A 223 0.77 18.73 -8.89
C CYS A 223 0.84 19.82 -7.81
N ASP A 224 1.45 19.52 -6.66
CA ASP A 224 1.48 20.44 -5.52
C ASP A 224 2.43 21.60 -5.84
N LYS A 225 2.02 22.86 -5.73
CA LYS A 225 2.88 24.01 -6.08
C LYS A 225 3.79 24.44 -4.92
N ASP A 226 3.19 24.77 -3.77
CA ASP A 226 3.88 25.49 -2.68
C ASP A 226 3.92 24.74 -1.35
N ASN A 227 3.79 23.41 -1.37
CA ASN A 227 3.85 22.62 -0.14
C ASN A 227 5.27 22.61 0.45
N LEU A 228 5.38 22.77 1.77
CA LEU A 228 6.67 22.80 2.50
C LEU A 228 7.57 21.60 2.19
N TRP A 229 6.99 20.39 2.13
CA TRP A 229 7.76 19.19 1.82
C TRP A 229 8.37 19.24 0.41
N LYS A 230 7.65 19.79 -0.59
CA LYS A 230 8.17 19.98 -1.96
C LYS A 230 9.30 21.00 -1.98
N GLN A 231 9.18 22.09 -1.23
CA GLN A 231 10.26 23.09 -1.09
C GLN A 231 11.52 22.47 -0.50
N VAL A 232 11.40 21.63 0.55
CA VAL A 232 12.54 20.90 1.14
C VAL A 232 13.21 20.00 0.10
N ILE A 233 12.43 19.26 -0.69
CA ILE A 233 12.97 18.42 -1.77
C ILE A 233 13.65 19.26 -2.86
N LYS A 234 13.04 20.38 -3.26
CA LYS A 234 13.59 21.33 -4.25
C LYS A 234 14.93 21.90 -3.79
N VAL A 235 15.03 22.36 -2.54
CA VAL A 235 16.29 22.91 -1.98
C VAL A 235 17.36 21.82 -1.85
N LYS A 236 16.98 20.61 -1.43
CA LYS A 236 17.93 19.53 -1.17
C LYS A 236 18.48 18.87 -2.44
N TYR A 237 17.64 18.63 -3.44
CA TYR A 237 18.01 17.86 -4.63
C TYR A 237 18.08 18.71 -5.90
N GLY A 238 17.51 19.91 -5.89
CA GLY A 238 17.33 20.74 -7.09
C GLY A 238 16.09 20.34 -7.90
N GLN A 239 15.83 21.10 -8.95
CA GLN A 239 14.63 20.98 -9.79
C GLN A 239 15.01 20.88 -11.27
N ALA A 240 14.27 20.07 -12.03
CA ALA A 240 14.43 19.79 -13.46
C ALA A 240 13.06 19.94 -14.17
N ASP A 241 13.08 19.94 -15.50
CA ASP A 241 11.90 19.98 -16.38
C ASP A 241 10.87 21.04 -15.95
N PHE A 242 11.32 22.29 -15.85
CA PHE A 242 10.50 23.46 -15.49
C PHE A 242 9.69 23.35 -14.19
N GLY A 243 10.03 22.37 -13.37
CA GLY A 243 9.48 22.24 -12.03
C GLY A 243 8.67 21.00 -11.75
N TRP A 244 8.42 20.18 -12.78
CA TRP A 244 7.69 18.93 -12.66
C TRP A 244 8.51 17.82 -12.02
N ARG A 245 9.83 17.83 -12.22
CA ARG A 245 10.72 16.75 -11.74
C ARG A 245 11.79 17.28 -10.81
N PRO A 246 12.12 16.57 -9.72
CA PRO A 246 13.34 16.85 -8.98
C PRO A 246 14.56 16.40 -9.81
N LYS A 247 15.72 17.05 -9.63
CA LYS A 247 16.97 16.54 -10.23
C LYS A 247 17.35 15.19 -9.61
N LYS A 248 18.07 14.38 -10.39
CA LYS A 248 18.60 13.08 -9.95
C LYS A 248 19.51 13.26 -8.72
N ALA A 249 19.22 12.51 -7.67
CA ALA A 249 20.00 12.54 -6.43
C ALA A 249 21.35 11.81 -6.60
N ASN A 250 22.38 12.53 -7.05
CA ASN A 250 23.71 11.98 -7.37
C ASN A 250 24.66 11.78 -6.17
N GLY A 251 24.21 12.00 -4.93
CA GLY A 251 25.07 11.87 -3.74
C GLY A 251 25.33 10.42 -3.31
N ALA A 252 26.60 10.08 -3.03
CA ALA A 252 27.01 8.77 -2.52
C ALA A 252 26.61 8.51 -1.05
N VAL A 253 26.31 9.57 -0.28
CA VAL A 253 26.11 9.49 1.17
C VAL A 253 24.63 9.57 1.55
N GLY A 254 24.14 8.53 2.22
CA GLY A 254 22.81 8.46 2.83
C GLY A 254 21.71 7.81 1.97
N VAL A 255 20.95 6.89 2.59
CA VAL A 255 19.71 6.33 2.04
C VAL A 255 18.56 7.27 2.41
N GLY A 256 18.35 8.32 1.63
CA GLY A 256 17.22 9.23 1.85
C GLY A 256 15.92 8.62 1.31
N VAL A 257 14.82 8.76 2.06
CA VAL A 257 13.47 8.30 1.64
C VAL A 257 13.14 8.74 0.20
N TRP A 258 13.36 10.02 -0.12
CA TRP A 258 13.13 10.55 -1.47
C TRP A 258 14.00 9.90 -2.55
N LYS A 259 15.24 9.53 -2.22
CA LYS A 259 16.14 8.85 -3.16
C LYS A 259 15.59 7.49 -3.56
N GLU A 260 14.93 6.78 -2.65
CA GLU A 260 14.26 5.51 -2.95
C GLU A 260 12.94 5.69 -3.70
N ILE A 261 12.14 6.71 -3.38
CA ILE A 261 10.93 7.06 -4.15
C ILE A 261 11.32 7.39 -5.60
N TRP A 262 12.37 8.20 -5.78
CA TRP A 262 12.86 8.63 -7.09
C TRP A 262 13.29 7.48 -7.99
N LYS A 263 13.90 6.42 -7.42
CA LYS A 263 14.29 5.22 -8.19
C LYS A 263 13.11 4.50 -8.84
N GLU A 264 11.91 4.65 -8.30
CA GLU A 264 10.68 4.04 -8.84
C GLU A 264 9.80 5.13 -9.47
N SER A 265 10.38 6.17 -10.08
CA SER A 265 9.62 7.30 -10.64
C SER A 265 9.41 7.26 -12.16
N ASP A 266 10.29 6.61 -12.92
CA ASP A 266 10.26 6.61 -14.40
C ASP A 266 8.90 6.14 -14.95
N TRP A 267 8.42 4.98 -14.51
CA TRP A 267 7.10 4.45 -14.92
C TRP A 267 5.95 5.41 -14.58
N CYS A 268 6.09 6.22 -13.53
CA CYS A 268 5.07 7.17 -13.13
C CYS A 268 5.07 8.34 -14.12
N TRP A 269 6.25 8.87 -14.44
CA TRP A 269 6.42 9.94 -15.42
C TRP A 269 5.98 9.57 -16.82
N ASP A 270 6.24 8.34 -17.27
CA ASP A 270 5.80 7.84 -18.57
C ASP A 270 4.26 7.80 -18.71
N ASN A 271 3.54 7.79 -17.59
CA ASN A 271 2.08 7.76 -17.54
C ASN A 271 1.46 9.12 -17.20
N MET A 272 2.25 10.20 -17.16
CA MET A 272 1.76 11.56 -17.05
C MET A 272 1.68 12.23 -18.42
N THR A 273 0.65 13.05 -18.59
CA THR A 273 0.48 13.96 -19.73
C THR A 273 0.20 15.36 -19.21
N PHE A 274 0.38 16.37 -20.04
CA PHE A 274 0.21 17.76 -19.64
C PHE A 274 -0.96 18.38 -20.40
N ARG A 275 -1.70 19.26 -19.75
CA ARG A 275 -2.67 20.15 -20.40
C ARG A 275 -2.09 21.55 -20.38
N VAL A 276 -2.01 22.13 -21.56
CA VAL A 276 -1.50 23.49 -21.75
C VAL A 276 -2.47 24.51 -21.17
N GLY A 277 -1.98 25.28 -20.20
CA GLY A 277 -2.53 26.54 -19.74
C GLY A 277 -1.65 27.65 -20.30
N LYS A 278 -0.88 28.33 -19.43
CA LYS A 278 0.11 29.35 -19.80
C LYS A 278 1.17 28.81 -20.75
N GLY A 279 1.51 27.52 -20.67
CA GLY A 279 2.49 26.87 -21.54
C GLY A 279 3.94 27.11 -21.14
N ASN A 280 4.22 27.80 -20.04
CA ASN A 280 5.56 28.19 -19.61
C ASN A 280 6.31 27.09 -18.85
N THR A 281 5.64 25.98 -18.52
CA THR A 281 6.25 24.83 -17.84
C THR A 281 6.26 23.55 -18.67
N ILE A 282 5.78 23.61 -19.91
CA ILE A 282 5.66 22.44 -20.80
C ILE A 282 6.60 22.66 -21.98
N ARG A 283 7.49 21.69 -22.26
CA ARG A 283 8.33 21.71 -23.46
C ARG A 283 7.51 21.30 -24.68
N PHE A 284 7.65 22.08 -25.74
CA PHE A 284 6.87 21.88 -26.95
C PHE A 284 7.12 20.50 -27.58
N TRP A 285 8.38 20.09 -27.76
CA TRP A 285 8.73 18.86 -28.49
C TRP A 285 8.79 17.58 -27.65
N THR A 286 9.19 17.69 -26.39
CA THR A 286 9.62 16.53 -25.58
C THR A 286 8.65 16.14 -24.47
N ASP A 287 7.64 16.96 -24.18
CA ASP A 287 6.59 16.61 -23.21
C ASP A 287 5.31 16.19 -23.96
N VAL A 288 4.50 15.34 -23.34
CA VAL A 288 3.25 14.83 -23.95
C VAL A 288 2.10 15.75 -23.59
N TRP A 289 1.66 16.62 -24.50
CA TRP A 289 0.61 17.62 -24.20
C TRP A 289 -0.51 17.77 -25.25
N CYS A 290 -0.25 17.50 -26.53
CA CYS A 290 -1.23 17.61 -27.63
C CYS A 290 -1.50 16.30 -28.38
N SER A 291 -0.74 15.23 -28.08
CA SER A 291 -0.91 13.93 -28.74
C SER A 291 -0.70 12.77 -27.75
N GLU A 292 -0.92 11.54 -28.20
CA GLU A 292 -0.70 10.33 -27.39
C GLU A 292 0.78 10.08 -27.04
N SER A 293 1.70 10.71 -27.77
CA SER A 293 3.15 10.63 -27.49
C SER A 293 3.83 12.00 -27.66
N VAL A 294 5.15 12.05 -27.49
CA VAL A 294 5.89 13.31 -27.63
C VAL A 294 5.97 13.69 -29.11
N LEU A 295 5.87 14.98 -29.43
CA LEU A 295 5.90 15.44 -30.83
C LEU A 295 7.20 15.04 -31.54
N SER A 296 8.31 14.96 -30.81
CA SER A 296 9.60 14.50 -31.36
C SER A 296 9.62 13.02 -31.78
N GLN A 297 8.73 12.18 -31.24
CA GLN A 297 8.56 10.78 -31.65
C GLN A 297 7.55 10.64 -32.79
N CYS A 298 6.47 11.44 -32.77
CA CYS A 298 5.52 11.48 -33.88
C CYS A 298 6.15 12.03 -35.16
N PHE A 299 7.00 13.06 -35.03
CA PHE A 299 7.63 13.76 -36.15
C PHE A 299 9.14 13.89 -35.97
N PRO A 300 9.88 12.76 -35.99
CA PRO A 300 11.33 12.77 -35.75
C PRO A 300 12.08 13.59 -36.79
N HIS A 301 11.58 13.61 -38.04
CA HIS A 301 12.15 14.40 -39.12
C HIS A 301 12.01 15.92 -38.89
N LEU A 302 10.82 16.41 -38.52
CA LEU A 302 10.61 17.82 -38.18
C LEU A 302 11.40 18.23 -36.94
N PHE A 303 11.45 17.37 -35.92
CA PHE A 303 12.26 17.63 -34.73
C PHE A 303 13.76 17.73 -35.07
N GLY A 304 14.24 16.89 -35.98
CA GLY A 304 15.59 16.96 -36.53
C GLY A 304 15.89 18.29 -37.23
N MET A 305 14.88 18.92 -37.84
CA MET A 305 15.03 20.21 -38.54
C MET A 305 14.67 21.44 -37.70
N ALA A 306 14.04 21.26 -36.54
CA ALA A 306 13.61 22.36 -35.68
C ALA A 306 14.82 23.07 -35.04
N VAL A 307 14.86 24.39 -35.14
CA VAL A 307 15.87 25.22 -34.46
C VAL A 307 15.60 25.28 -32.96
N GLN A 308 14.32 25.33 -32.59
CA GLN A 308 13.83 25.59 -31.23
C GLN A 308 13.42 24.30 -30.50
N ARG A 309 14.35 23.36 -30.32
CA ARG A 309 14.03 22.02 -29.75
C ARG A 309 13.68 22.02 -28.26
N ASN A 310 14.18 22.99 -27.51
CA ASN A 310 14.07 23.02 -26.05
C ASN A 310 13.13 24.12 -25.52
N LEU A 311 12.41 24.81 -26.41
CA LEU A 311 11.49 25.88 -26.02
C LEU A 311 10.19 25.35 -25.43
N THR A 312 9.56 26.19 -24.61
CA THR A 312 8.26 25.94 -24.00
C THR A 312 7.12 26.21 -24.98
N VAL A 313 5.91 25.74 -24.66
CA VAL A 313 4.73 25.97 -25.49
C VAL A 313 4.39 27.46 -25.58
N GLU A 314 4.64 28.22 -24.52
CA GLU A 314 4.42 29.68 -24.49
C GLU A 314 5.38 30.43 -25.42
N GLU A 315 6.67 30.11 -25.36
CA GLU A 315 7.69 30.74 -26.22
C GLU A 315 7.51 30.41 -27.70
N MET A 316 6.88 29.27 -28.01
CA MET A 316 6.57 28.84 -29.37
C MET A 316 5.28 29.47 -29.92
N TRP A 317 4.52 30.21 -29.10
CA TRP A 317 3.25 30.83 -29.47
C TRP A 317 3.39 32.33 -29.63
N ASP A 318 3.16 32.85 -30.83
CA ASP A 318 3.13 34.29 -31.09
C ASP A 318 1.74 34.84 -30.79
N GLN A 319 1.64 35.68 -29.76
CA GLN A 319 0.40 36.37 -29.38
C GLN A 319 0.11 37.60 -30.24
N ASN A 320 1.10 38.12 -30.99
CA ASN A 320 0.96 39.37 -31.74
C ASN A 320 0.23 39.18 -33.09
N SER A 321 0.11 37.93 -33.56
CA SER A 321 -0.54 37.57 -34.82
C SER A 321 -2.04 37.30 -34.67
N GLY A 322 -2.82 38.31 -34.28
CA GLY A 322 -4.30 38.29 -34.34
C GLY A 322 -4.98 37.15 -33.55
N GLN A 323 -5.22 36.00 -34.20
CA GLN A 323 -5.73 34.77 -33.55
C GLN A 323 -4.63 33.98 -32.80
N GLY A 324 -3.39 34.45 -32.88
CA GLY A 324 -2.17 33.80 -32.42
C GLY A 324 -1.72 32.71 -33.40
N ASN A 325 -0.41 32.57 -33.59
CA ASN A 325 0.17 31.59 -34.50
C ASN A 325 1.36 30.87 -33.86
N TRP A 326 1.63 29.65 -34.31
CA TRP A 326 2.82 28.91 -33.88
C TRP A 326 4.07 29.47 -34.59
N ASN A 327 5.04 29.92 -33.81
CA ASN A 327 6.33 30.38 -34.31
C ASN A 327 7.28 29.18 -34.51
N LEU A 328 7.13 28.49 -35.65
CA LEU A 328 7.87 27.28 -35.97
C LEU A 328 9.05 27.60 -36.90
N ASN A 329 10.27 27.60 -36.34
CA ASN A 329 11.49 27.84 -37.13
C ASN A 329 12.23 26.54 -37.47
N PHE A 330 12.41 26.30 -38.77
CA PHE A 330 13.12 25.16 -39.32
C PHE A 330 14.43 25.59 -40.00
N LEU A 331 15.41 24.69 -40.04
CA LEU A 331 16.75 24.96 -40.60
C LEU A 331 16.75 25.25 -42.11
N ARG A 332 15.71 24.83 -42.83
CA ARG A 332 15.51 25.04 -44.26
C ARG A 332 14.03 24.99 -44.62
N ASP A 333 13.72 25.40 -45.83
CA ASP A 333 12.40 25.20 -46.44
C ASP A 333 12.10 23.71 -46.66
N PHE A 334 10.81 23.39 -46.72
CA PHE A 334 10.32 22.03 -46.93
C PHE A 334 10.32 21.66 -48.42
N ASN A 335 10.65 20.40 -48.70
CA ASN A 335 10.44 19.83 -50.02
C ASN A 335 8.98 19.37 -50.19
N ASP A 336 8.53 19.17 -51.42
CA ASP A 336 7.14 18.79 -51.73
C ASP A 336 6.67 17.53 -50.99
N TRP A 337 7.53 16.52 -50.87
CA TRP A 337 7.21 15.27 -50.15
C TRP A 337 7.15 15.43 -48.62
N GLU A 338 7.62 16.54 -48.07
CA GLU A 338 7.56 16.84 -46.62
C GLU A 338 6.29 17.63 -46.27
N LEU A 339 5.58 18.17 -47.26
CA LEU A 339 4.40 19.00 -47.05
C LEU A 339 3.22 18.23 -46.44
N GLU A 340 3.05 16.96 -46.79
CA GLU A 340 2.02 16.10 -46.18
C GLU A 340 2.28 15.93 -44.67
N LEU A 341 3.53 15.65 -44.32
CA LEU A 341 3.97 15.49 -42.93
C LEU A 341 3.85 16.79 -42.12
N VAL A 342 4.13 17.94 -42.74
CA VAL A 342 3.89 19.27 -42.14
C VAL A 342 2.38 19.52 -41.97
N GLY A 343 1.57 19.11 -42.94
CA GLY A 343 0.10 19.19 -42.88
C GLY A 343 -0.46 18.43 -41.69
N ASP A 344 -0.06 17.19 -41.49
CA ASP A 344 -0.45 16.35 -40.34
C ASP A 344 -0.01 16.97 -39.01
N PHE A 345 1.21 17.50 -38.97
CA PHE A 345 1.74 18.17 -37.78
C PHE A 345 0.92 19.40 -37.41
N LEU A 346 0.64 20.29 -38.36
CA LEU A 346 -0.19 21.48 -38.13
C LEU A 346 -1.63 21.11 -37.80
N HIS A 347 -2.14 20.01 -38.35
CA HIS A 347 -3.47 19.50 -38.01
C HIS A 347 -3.57 19.11 -36.53
N ILE A 348 -2.56 18.43 -35.98
CA ILE A 348 -2.51 18.08 -34.55
C ILE A 348 -2.43 19.33 -33.66
N LEU A 349 -1.64 20.32 -34.06
CA LEU A 349 -1.52 21.58 -33.32
C LEU A 349 -2.80 22.42 -33.38
N ARG A 350 -3.64 22.22 -34.40
CA ARG A 350 -4.89 22.96 -34.58
C ARG A 350 -5.81 22.73 -33.38
N GLY A 351 -6.35 23.83 -32.83
CA GLY A 351 -7.25 23.78 -31.67
C GLY A 351 -6.54 23.80 -30.32
N HIS A 352 -5.21 23.72 -30.29
CA HIS A 352 -4.42 23.95 -29.10
C HIS A 352 -3.90 25.38 -29.09
N LYS A 353 -4.13 26.10 -27.98
CA LYS A 353 -3.60 27.44 -27.76
C LYS A 353 -3.31 27.64 -26.28
N PRO A 354 -2.27 28.41 -25.91
CA PRO A 354 -2.07 28.81 -24.54
C PRO A 354 -3.24 29.65 -24.00
N PHE A 355 -3.51 29.54 -22.71
CA PHE A 355 -4.53 30.26 -21.97
C PHE A 355 -3.92 30.93 -20.73
N LEU A 356 -4.72 31.73 -20.01
CA LEU A 356 -4.30 32.38 -18.76
C LEU A 356 -4.21 31.40 -17.57
N GLU A 357 -4.86 30.24 -17.67
CA GLU A 357 -4.84 29.21 -16.63
C GLU A 357 -3.45 28.59 -16.47
N GLU A 358 -3.15 28.05 -15.30
CA GLU A 358 -1.87 27.39 -15.06
C GLU A 358 -1.80 26.02 -15.75
N ASP A 359 -0.59 25.61 -16.15
CA ASP A 359 -0.37 24.28 -16.72
C ASP A 359 -0.77 23.17 -15.74
N LEU A 360 -1.38 22.11 -16.26
CA LEU A 360 -1.89 21.00 -15.45
C LEU A 360 -1.23 19.68 -15.85
N VAL A 361 -0.86 18.89 -14.85
CA VAL A 361 -0.49 17.48 -15.02
C VAL A 361 -1.73 16.60 -14.94
N LEU A 362 -1.85 15.70 -15.90
CA LEU A 362 -2.92 14.72 -16.04
C LEU A 362 -2.35 13.30 -16.00
N TRP A 363 -3.11 12.39 -15.40
CA TRP A 363 -2.80 10.97 -15.42
C TRP A 363 -3.41 10.33 -16.68
N ARG A 364 -2.60 9.64 -17.49
CA ARG A 364 -3.01 9.07 -18.79
C ARG A 364 -4.12 8.01 -18.65
N LYS A 365 -4.16 7.29 -17.54
CA LYS A 365 -5.14 6.22 -17.27
C LYS A 365 -6.27 6.75 -16.39
N GLY A 366 -7.49 6.26 -16.60
CA GLY A 366 -8.66 6.63 -15.79
C GLY A 366 -9.50 7.77 -16.39
N ARG A 367 -10.67 8.03 -15.79
CA ARG A 367 -11.69 8.92 -16.39
C ARG A 367 -11.54 10.41 -16.01
N ARG A 368 -10.69 10.75 -15.03
CA ARG A 368 -10.60 12.10 -14.46
C ARG A 368 -9.24 12.76 -14.60
N GLY A 369 -8.28 12.11 -15.27
CA GLY A 369 -6.90 12.62 -15.36
C GLY A 369 -6.21 12.75 -14.00
N GLN A 370 -6.67 12.05 -12.97
CA GLN A 370 -6.13 12.10 -11.61
C GLN A 370 -5.48 10.77 -11.25
N PHE A 371 -4.35 10.83 -10.54
CA PHE A 371 -3.69 9.62 -10.05
C PHE A 371 -4.53 8.91 -8.99
N ARG A 372 -4.86 7.64 -9.24
CA ARG A 372 -5.49 6.74 -8.27
C ARG A 372 -4.62 5.50 -8.08
N VAL A 373 -4.33 5.15 -6.84
CA VAL A 373 -3.49 3.98 -6.50
C VAL A 373 -4.08 2.69 -7.09
N LYS A 374 -5.41 2.54 -7.12
CA LYS A 374 -6.08 1.38 -7.74
C LYS A 374 -5.77 1.25 -9.24
N GLU A 375 -5.85 2.36 -9.97
CA GLU A 375 -5.62 2.40 -11.41
C GLU A 375 -4.13 2.21 -11.72
N ALA A 376 -3.25 2.86 -10.96
CA ALA A 376 -1.81 2.68 -11.05
C ALA A 376 -1.37 1.24 -10.73
N TYR A 377 -1.95 0.61 -9.70
CA TYR A 377 -1.70 -0.79 -9.39
C TYR A 377 -2.12 -1.71 -10.54
N SER A 378 -3.30 -1.48 -11.12
CA SER A 378 -3.81 -2.28 -12.24
C SER A 378 -2.90 -2.18 -13.48
N LEU A 379 -2.29 -1.01 -13.71
CA LEU A 379 -1.30 -0.79 -14.76
C LEU A 379 0.02 -1.55 -14.50
N LEU A 380 0.46 -1.63 -13.24
CA LEU A 380 1.69 -2.34 -12.87
C LEU A 380 1.50 -3.86 -12.85
N ALA A 381 0.32 -4.31 -12.43
CA ALA A 381 0.01 -5.73 -12.22
C ALA A 381 -0.52 -6.44 -13.47
N ARG A 382 -0.29 -5.89 -14.67
CA ARG A 382 -0.81 -6.42 -15.95
C ARG A 382 -0.83 -7.95 -15.95
N SER A 383 -2.04 -8.50 -16.02
CA SER A 383 -2.28 -9.92 -16.15
C SER A 383 -2.96 -10.18 -17.48
N ASP A 384 -2.50 -11.22 -18.16
CA ASP A 384 -3.10 -11.68 -19.40
C ASP A 384 -4.53 -12.16 -19.15
N ASP A 385 -5.37 -12.07 -20.18
CA ASP A 385 -6.71 -12.62 -20.13
C ASP A 385 -6.61 -14.14 -20.16
N THR A 386 -7.07 -14.77 -19.08
CA THR A 386 -7.02 -16.22 -18.90
C THR A 386 -8.28 -16.91 -19.45
N GLY A 387 -9.28 -16.15 -19.93
CA GLY A 387 -10.57 -16.69 -20.35
C GLY A 387 -11.37 -17.32 -19.19
N PHE A 388 -11.08 -16.94 -17.94
CA PHE A 388 -11.69 -17.54 -16.76
C PHE A 388 -13.19 -17.20 -16.66
N PRO A 389 -14.08 -18.19 -16.40
CA PRO A 389 -15.53 -17.98 -16.34
C PRO A 389 -15.98 -17.32 -15.01
N SER A 390 -15.53 -16.09 -14.74
CA SER A 390 -15.73 -15.42 -13.44
C SER A 390 -17.19 -15.28 -13.03
N ARG A 391 -18.08 -14.99 -14.00
CA ARG A 391 -19.52 -14.80 -13.78
C ARG A 391 -20.23 -16.07 -13.35
N SER A 392 -19.72 -17.23 -13.75
CA SER A 392 -20.28 -18.53 -13.39
C SER A 392 -19.82 -19.00 -12.01
N ILE A 393 -18.65 -18.53 -11.56
CA ILE A 393 -18.04 -18.94 -10.28
C ILE A 393 -18.43 -18.00 -9.14
N TRP A 394 -18.33 -16.69 -9.34
CA TRP A 394 -18.56 -15.69 -8.30
C TRP A 394 -20.02 -15.20 -8.28
N VAL A 395 -20.96 -16.12 -8.05
CA VAL A 395 -22.40 -15.83 -8.02
C VAL A 395 -22.84 -15.39 -6.62
N ALA A 396 -23.52 -14.24 -6.50
CA ALA A 396 -23.86 -13.62 -5.21
C ALA A 396 -24.75 -14.49 -4.29
N ARG A 397 -25.53 -15.41 -4.86
CA ARG A 397 -26.44 -16.32 -4.11
C ARG A 397 -25.73 -17.56 -3.57
N VAL A 398 -24.48 -17.80 -3.93
CA VAL A 398 -23.73 -19.01 -3.55
C VAL A 398 -22.88 -18.72 -2.31
N PRO A 399 -22.89 -19.59 -1.29
CA PRO A 399 -22.00 -19.43 -0.13
C PRO A 399 -20.52 -19.35 -0.53
N THR A 400 -19.75 -18.48 0.13
CA THR A 400 -18.34 -18.22 -0.23
C THR A 400 -17.48 -19.48 -0.25
N LYS A 401 -17.73 -20.44 0.64
CA LYS A 401 -17.00 -21.73 0.66
C LYS A 401 -17.22 -22.54 -0.63
N VAL A 402 -18.45 -22.54 -1.16
CA VAL A 402 -18.80 -23.25 -2.39
C VAL A 402 -18.21 -22.53 -3.60
N ALA A 403 -18.28 -21.20 -3.63
CA ALA A 403 -17.64 -20.41 -4.70
C ALA A 403 -16.11 -20.58 -4.72
N PHE A 404 -15.48 -20.64 -3.55
CA PHE A 404 -14.03 -20.90 -3.43
C PHE A 404 -13.67 -22.30 -3.92
N PHE A 405 -14.44 -23.33 -3.54
CA PHE A 405 -14.26 -24.69 -4.04
C PHE A 405 -14.43 -24.76 -5.57
N ALA A 406 -15.46 -24.13 -6.13
CA ALA A 406 -15.68 -24.08 -7.57
C ALA A 406 -14.53 -23.34 -8.31
N TRP A 407 -13.98 -22.30 -7.70
CA TRP A 407 -12.79 -21.61 -8.20
C TRP A 407 -11.56 -22.53 -8.24
N GLU A 408 -11.28 -23.29 -7.18
CA GLU A 408 -10.19 -24.28 -7.15
C GLU A 408 -10.39 -25.39 -8.20
N ALA A 409 -11.62 -25.87 -8.33
CA ALA A 409 -12.00 -26.89 -9.30
C ALA A 409 -11.79 -26.39 -10.75
N THR A 410 -12.15 -25.15 -11.05
CA THR A 410 -11.99 -24.55 -12.39
C THR A 410 -10.52 -24.45 -12.79
N TRP A 411 -9.61 -24.23 -11.83
CA TRP A 411 -8.17 -24.28 -12.07
C TRP A 411 -7.57 -25.70 -12.06
N GLY A 412 -8.39 -26.72 -11.80
CA GLY A 412 -7.97 -28.11 -11.65
C GLY A 412 -7.03 -28.33 -10.47
N LYS A 413 -7.17 -27.52 -9.40
CA LYS A 413 -6.29 -27.49 -8.23
C LYS A 413 -6.97 -28.04 -6.98
N MET A 414 -7.65 -29.17 -7.10
CA MET A 414 -8.13 -29.94 -5.95
C MET A 414 -7.15 -31.08 -5.61
N LEU A 415 -7.24 -31.62 -4.39
CA LEU A 415 -6.42 -32.73 -3.91
C LEU A 415 -6.93 -34.09 -4.41
N THR A 416 -7.07 -34.26 -5.72
CA THR A 416 -7.43 -35.54 -6.36
C THR A 416 -6.21 -36.46 -6.47
N LEU A 417 -6.43 -37.78 -6.57
CA LEU A 417 -5.34 -38.77 -6.61
C LEU A 417 -4.35 -38.52 -7.77
N ASP A 418 -4.81 -38.11 -8.95
CA ASP A 418 -3.93 -37.71 -10.07
C ASP A 418 -2.96 -36.57 -9.69
N ARG A 419 -3.45 -35.58 -8.94
CA ARG A 419 -2.65 -34.45 -8.45
C ARG A 419 -1.70 -34.84 -7.33
N LEU A 420 -2.10 -35.77 -6.48
CA LEU A 420 -1.23 -36.32 -5.43
C LEU A 420 -0.09 -37.16 -6.04
N GLN A 421 -0.37 -37.95 -7.08
CA GLN A 421 0.65 -38.69 -7.82
C GLN A 421 1.68 -37.79 -8.48
N ILE A 422 1.24 -36.70 -9.13
CA ILE A 422 2.15 -35.69 -9.71
C ILE A 422 3.06 -35.06 -8.63
N ARG A 423 2.62 -35.04 -7.36
CA ARG A 423 3.40 -34.56 -6.21
C ARG A 423 4.28 -35.63 -5.56
N GLY A 424 4.38 -36.81 -6.16
CA GLY A 424 5.27 -37.89 -5.73
C GLY A 424 4.67 -38.88 -4.72
N LEU A 425 3.36 -38.80 -4.44
CA LEU A 425 2.68 -39.78 -3.59
C LEU A 425 2.34 -41.03 -4.41
N GLN A 426 2.87 -42.18 -3.98
CA GLN A 426 2.62 -43.48 -4.61
C GLN A 426 1.28 -44.05 -4.13
N LEU A 427 0.18 -43.56 -4.71
CA LEU A 427 -1.18 -44.05 -4.45
C LEU A 427 -1.75 -44.64 -5.75
N PRO A 428 -2.46 -45.78 -5.70
CA PRO A 428 -3.19 -46.28 -6.87
C PRO A 428 -4.31 -45.29 -7.21
N ASN A 429 -4.28 -44.73 -8.42
CA ASN A 429 -5.28 -43.76 -8.86
C ASN A 429 -6.51 -44.49 -9.41
N CYS A 430 -7.55 -44.57 -8.59
CA CYS A 430 -8.85 -45.08 -8.99
C CYS A 430 -9.92 -44.25 -8.26
N CYS A 431 -10.96 -43.82 -8.99
CA CYS A 431 -12.04 -43.05 -8.43
C CYS A 431 -12.78 -43.86 -7.36
N PHE A 432 -12.81 -43.35 -6.13
CA PHE A 432 -13.48 -44.00 -5.00
C PHE A 432 -14.98 -44.23 -5.22
N LEU A 433 -15.64 -43.38 -6.01
CA LEU A 433 -17.08 -43.43 -6.23
C LEU A 433 -17.50 -44.50 -7.25
N CYS A 434 -16.84 -44.54 -8.41
CA CYS A 434 -17.23 -45.45 -9.50
C CYS A 434 -16.36 -46.72 -9.57
N GLY A 435 -15.12 -46.67 -9.08
CA GLY A 435 -14.16 -47.77 -9.18
C GLY A 435 -13.66 -48.09 -10.60
N CYS A 436 -14.04 -47.30 -11.61
CA CYS A 436 -13.83 -47.65 -13.03
C CYS A 436 -12.80 -46.79 -13.76
N GLU A 437 -12.60 -45.53 -13.36
CA GLU A 437 -11.70 -44.59 -14.03
C GLU A 437 -10.76 -43.92 -13.02
N GLU A 438 -9.70 -43.28 -13.52
CA GLU A 438 -8.78 -42.48 -12.72
C GLU A 438 -9.48 -41.27 -12.08
N GLU A 439 -9.16 -41.01 -10.81
CA GLU A 439 -9.67 -39.84 -10.09
C GLU A 439 -8.95 -38.57 -10.57
N SER A 440 -9.69 -37.76 -11.31
CA SER A 440 -9.34 -36.38 -11.66
C SER A 440 -10.46 -35.43 -11.25
N VAL A 441 -10.16 -34.12 -11.20
CA VAL A 441 -11.15 -33.07 -10.88
C VAL A 441 -12.37 -33.17 -11.81
N ASN A 442 -12.16 -33.34 -13.11
CA ASN A 442 -13.24 -33.45 -14.09
C ASN A 442 -14.02 -34.75 -13.91
N HIS A 443 -13.32 -35.86 -13.65
CA HIS A 443 -14.00 -37.13 -13.41
C HIS A 443 -14.89 -37.05 -12.16
N ILE A 444 -14.34 -36.66 -11.01
CA ILE A 444 -15.08 -36.66 -9.75
C ILE A 444 -16.21 -35.62 -9.72
N LEU A 445 -16.13 -34.53 -10.48
CA LEU A 445 -17.17 -33.51 -10.49
C LEU A 445 -18.17 -33.63 -11.63
N ILE A 446 -17.80 -34.20 -12.79
CA ILE A 446 -18.62 -34.13 -14.02
C ILE A 446 -18.86 -35.51 -14.61
N HIS A 447 -17.81 -36.32 -14.80
CA HIS A 447 -17.91 -37.55 -15.61
C HIS A 447 -18.21 -38.82 -14.81
N CYS A 448 -18.00 -38.82 -13.50
CA CYS A 448 -18.28 -39.96 -12.63
C CYS A 448 -19.77 -40.34 -12.71
N ILE A 449 -20.07 -41.60 -13.00
CA ILE A 449 -21.44 -42.08 -13.19
C ILE A 449 -22.34 -41.81 -11.97
N VAL A 450 -21.79 -41.94 -10.76
CA VAL A 450 -22.48 -41.66 -9.49
C VAL A 450 -22.81 -40.18 -9.37
N VAL A 451 -21.83 -39.31 -9.67
CA VAL A 451 -22.00 -37.85 -9.56
C VAL A 451 -22.91 -37.30 -10.66
N ARG A 452 -22.84 -37.86 -11.87
CA ARG A 452 -23.76 -37.53 -12.96
C ARG A 452 -25.21 -37.85 -12.58
N ALA A 453 -25.45 -38.98 -11.92
CA ALA A 453 -26.78 -39.31 -11.42
C ALA A 453 -27.28 -38.28 -10.38
N VAL A 454 -26.40 -37.81 -9.49
CA VAL A 454 -26.72 -36.74 -8.53
C VAL A 454 -27.04 -35.43 -9.25
N TRP A 455 -26.24 -35.01 -10.23
CA TRP A 455 -26.53 -33.79 -11.00
C TRP A 455 -27.87 -33.85 -11.72
N ILE A 456 -28.24 -35.00 -12.29
CA ILE A 456 -29.55 -35.21 -12.92
C ILE A 456 -30.70 -34.97 -11.92
N LEU A 457 -30.54 -35.33 -10.64
CA LEU A 457 -31.56 -35.11 -9.62
C LEU A 457 -31.77 -33.63 -9.23
N PHE A 458 -30.76 -32.78 -9.47
CA PHE A 458 -30.80 -31.36 -9.08
C PHE A 458 -30.93 -30.39 -10.27
N LEU A 459 -30.66 -30.85 -11.50
CA LEU A 459 -30.71 -30.04 -12.72
C LEU A 459 -31.96 -30.30 -13.58
N VAL A 460 -32.79 -31.28 -13.20
CA VAL A 460 -34.15 -31.53 -13.70
C VAL A 460 -35.13 -31.01 -12.65
#